data_AF-A0A2N0QL24-F1
#
_entry.id   AF-A0A2N0QL24-F1
#
_cell.length_a   1.000
_cell.length_b   1.000
_cell.length_c   1.000
_cell.angle_alpha   90.00
_cell.angle_beta   90.00
_cell.angle_gamma   90.00
#
_symmetry.space_group_name_H-M   'P 1'
#
loop_
_entity.id
_entity.type
_entity.pdbx_description
1 polymer ?
#
loop_
_entity_poly.entity_id
_entity_poly.type
_entity_poly.pdbx_seq_one_letter_code
_entity_poly.pdbx_strand_id
1 'polypeptide(L)'
;VQILWEKPYEFLLNHRSLKKAYHIRNYEILQFIKFYNTIIDLLPTSSKQLLIENNVISISTPFLNKPLFNYISFSSEISPNLINEMGLGLIEESICSNKYQEKYKILEQEYYKLFINNCKNITNFRWNTSLPLYQYPGASTCFSQLRTLVAPGLIKFIDNQKILQSLYLHNSIKGERKSIQLSETIEKKAVTLKRFSLENVLLSLKFLPSLINLEQLKLKLENYCYLSEKDWKKYLLIASFPKLQYLKAQYLPPHGV
;
A
#
# COMPACT_ATOMS: atom_id res chain seq x y z
N VAL A 1 9.02 -11.45 -22.49
CA VAL A 1 8.10 -10.35 -22.87
C VAL A 1 7.75 -9.60 -21.60
N GLN A 2 8.11 -8.31 -21.50
CA GLN A 2 7.75 -7.51 -20.33
C GLN A 2 6.27 -7.16 -20.42
N ILE A 3 5.45 -7.72 -19.53
CA ILE A 3 4.02 -7.42 -19.49
C ILE A 3 3.88 -6.08 -18.77
N LEU A 4 3.58 -5.01 -19.52
CA LEU A 4 3.39 -3.65 -19.01
C LEU A 4 2.46 -3.57 -17.77
N TRP A 5 1.51 -4.51 -17.69
CA TRP A 5 0.50 -4.59 -16.63
C TRP A 5 0.93 -5.37 -15.39
N GLU A 6 2.11 -6.01 -15.36
CA GLU A 6 2.61 -6.67 -14.15
C GLU A 6 2.94 -5.67 -13.05
N LYS A 7 3.49 -4.52 -13.45
CA LYS A 7 3.83 -3.38 -12.57
C LYS A 7 3.48 -2.05 -13.25
N PRO A 8 2.19 -1.72 -13.33
CA PRO A 8 1.72 -0.57 -14.11
C PRO A 8 2.32 0.76 -13.66
N TYR A 9 2.70 0.88 -12.38
CA TYR A 9 3.32 2.11 -11.87
C TYR A 9 4.80 2.26 -12.25
N GLU A 10 5.57 1.17 -12.39
CA GLU A 10 6.97 1.24 -12.84
C GLU A 10 7.04 1.79 -14.28
N PHE A 11 6.08 1.44 -15.13
CA PHE A 11 5.93 2.06 -16.46
C PHE A 11 5.77 3.59 -16.34
N LEU A 12 4.90 4.07 -15.44
CA LEU A 12 4.73 5.51 -15.20
C LEU A 12 6.03 6.18 -14.70
N LEU A 13 6.78 5.52 -13.81
CA LEU A 13 8.03 6.03 -13.25
C LEU A 13 9.17 6.10 -14.28
N ASN A 14 9.33 5.06 -15.11
CA ASN A 14 10.34 5.05 -16.15
C ASN A 14 10.11 6.20 -17.14
N HIS A 15 8.85 6.46 -17.49
CA HIS A 15 8.48 7.64 -18.28
C HIS A 15 8.67 8.97 -17.52
N ARG A 16 8.63 9.00 -16.18
CA ARG A 16 8.97 10.19 -15.38
C ARG A 16 10.45 10.44 -15.23
N SER A 17 11.29 9.41 -15.18
CA SER A 17 12.74 9.60 -15.06
C SER A 17 13.34 10.34 -16.27
N LEU A 18 12.66 10.24 -17.43
CA LEU A 18 12.89 11.06 -18.63
C LEU A 18 12.47 12.54 -18.47
N LYS A 19 11.65 12.90 -17.46
CA LYS A 19 11.09 14.25 -17.21
C LYS A 19 12.02 15.22 -16.47
N LYS A 20 13.22 14.83 -16.06
CA LYS A 20 14.18 15.80 -15.48
C LYS A 20 14.74 16.78 -16.54
N ALA A 21 14.44 16.58 -17.81
CA ALA A 21 14.61 17.57 -18.87
C ALA A 21 13.25 18.20 -19.21
N TYR A 22 13.19 19.53 -19.19
CA TYR A 22 11.99 20.34 -19.36
C TYR A 22 11.19 20.02 -20.64
N HIS A 23 9.89 20.29 -20.57
CA HIS A 23 8.81 20.07 -21.55
C HIS A 23 8.14 18.69 -21.53
N ILE A 24 6.97 18.65 -20.89
CA ILE A 24 5.98 17.59 -21.11
C ILE A 24 5.55 17.68 -22.57
N ARG A 25 5.98 16.73 -23.41
CA ARG A 25 5.46 16.62 -24.78
C ARG A 25 3.99 16.19 -24.70
N ASN A 26 3.09 16.85 -25.43
CA ASN A 26 1.65 16.54 -25.51
C ASN A 26 1.36 15.04 -25.73
N TYR A 27 2.25 14.35 -26.44
CA TYR A 27 2.18 12.90 -26.68
C TYR A 27 2.23 12.03 -25.42
N GLU A 28 3.00 12.41 -24.40
CA GLU A 28 3.15 11.62 -23.16
C GLU A 28 1.93 11.77 -22.26
N ILE A 29 1.33 12.97 -22.18
CA ILE A 29 0.03 13.20 -21.52
C ILE A 29 -1.04 12.31 -22.15
N LEU A 30 -1.09 12.25 -23.48
CA LEU A 30 -2.04 11.41 -24.22
C LEU A 30 -1.87 9.92 -23.91
N GLN A 31 -0.64 9.42 -23.69
CA GLN A 31 -0.42 8.03 -23.29
C GLN A 31 -0.93 7.74 -21.87
N PHE A 32 -0.70 8.65 -20.92
CA PHE A 32 -1.22 8.50 -19.55
C PHE A 32 -2.75 8.52 -19.51
N ILE A 33 -3.37 9.45 -20.25
CA ILE A 33 -4.83 9.51 -20.38
C ILE A 33 -5.37 8.20 -20.97
N LYS A 34 -4.76 7.66 -22.03
CA LYS A 34 -5.15 6.35 -22.60
C LYS A 34 -5.02 5.22 -21.58
N PHE A 35 -3.95 5.22 -20.79
CA PHE A 35 -3.74 4.23 -19.75
C PHE A 35 -4.81 4.32 -18.65
N TYR A 36 -5.13 5.52 -18.17
CA TYR A 36 -6.20 5.73 -17.18
C TYR A 36 -7.56 5.34 -17.74
N ASN A 37 -7.87 5.76 -18.97
CA ASN A 37 -9.11 5.37 -19.66
C ASN A 37 -9.24 3.85 -19.76
N THR A 38 -8.15 3.12 -20.03
CA THR A 38 -8.18 1.66 -20.05
C THR A 38 -8.58 1.07 -18.69
N ILE A 39 -8.11 1.65 -17.58
CA ILE A 39 -8.53 1.23 -16.23
C ILE A 39 -10.01 1.55 -15.99
N ILE A 40 -10.47 2.73 -16.42
CA ILE A 40 -11.88 3.11 -16.31
C ILE A 40 -12.76 2.19 -17.19
N ASP A 41 -12.32 1.79 -18.38
CA ASP A 41 -13.06 0.89 -19.27
C ASP A 41 -13.26 -0.50 -18.68
N LEU A 42 -12.33 -0.95 -17.82
CA LEU A 42 -12.42 -2.20 -17.07
C LEU A 42 -13.40 -2.12 -15.88
N LEU A 43 -13.85 -0.94 -15.49
CA LEU A 43 -14.83 -0.80 -14.41
C LEU A 43 -16.20 -1.37 -14.81
N PRO A 44 -16.94 -1.95 -13.85
CA PRO A 44 -18.35 -2.30 -14.04
C PRO A 44 -19.19 -1.09 -14.48
N THR A 45 -20.29 -1.36 -15.19
CA THR A 45 -21.20 -0.30 -15.67
C THR A 45 -21.69 0.61 -14.55
N SER A 46 -22.05 0.06 -13.40
CA SER A 46 -22.48 0.83 -12.23
C SER A 46 -21.39 1.76 -11.69
N SER A 47 -20.14 1.29 -11.63
CA SER A 47 -18.99 2.09 -11.22
C SER A 47 -18.74 3.24 -12.19
N LYS A 48 -18.82 2.98 -13.51
CA LYS A 48 -18.66 4.04 -14.53
C LYS A 48 -19.76 5.09 -14.43
N GLN A 49 -21.01 4.65 -14.28
CA GLN A 49 -22.16 5.54 -14.09
C GLN A 49 -21.97 6.43 -12.86
N LEU A 50 -21.55 5.84 -11.73
CA LEU A 50 -21.27 6.60 -10.51
C LEU A 50 -20.20 7.68 -10.71
N LEU A 51 -19.11 7.38 -11.42
CA LEU A 51 -18.05 8.34 -11.70
C LEU A 51 -18.53 9.48 -12.61
N ILE A 52 -19.39 9.19 -13.59
CA ILE A 52 -19.98 10.18 -14.49
C ILE A 52 -20.97 11.08 -13.74
N GLU A 53 -21.90 10.50 -12.97
CA GLU A 53 -22.92 11.23 -12.21
C GLU A 53 -22.31 12.20 -11.18
N ASN A 54 -21.13 11.88 -10.67
CA ASN A 54 -20.39 12.72 -9.72
C ASN A 54 -19.36 13.65 -10.39
N ASN A 55 -19.37 13.75 -11.73
CA ASN A 55 -18.44 14.57 -12.51
C ASN A 55 -16.96 14.30 -12.17
N VAL A 56 -16.62 13.04 -11.91
CA VAL A 56 -15.24 12.58 -11.70
C VAL A 56 -14.54 12.37 -13.04
N ILE A 57 -15.28 11.89 -14.04
CA ILE A 57 -14.81 11.70 -15.41
C ILE A 57 -15.83 12.27 -16.40
N SER A 58 -15.36 12.78 -17.53
CA SER A 58 -16.21 13.31 -18.60
C SER A 58 -16.72 12.22 -19.54
N ILE A 59 -17.95 12.39 -20.03
CA ILE A 59 -18.67 11.49 -20.96
C ILE A 59 -17.94 11.30 -22.31
N SER A 60 -16.95 12.14 -22.61
CA SER A 60 -16.14 12.13 -23.84
C SER A 60 -15.22 10.92 -23.98
N THR A 61 -15.12 10.05 -22.98
CA THR A 61 -14.40 8.77 -23.08
C THR A 61 -15.33 7.74 -23.72
N PRO A 62 -15.09 7.28 -24.96
CA PRO A 62 -16.00 6.34 -25.60
C PRO A 62 -15.90 4.98 -24.89
N PHE A 63 -16.79 4.73 -23.94
CA PHE A 63 -17.00 3.44 -23.25
C PHE A 63 -17.54 2.34 -24.18
N LEU A 64 -17.25 2.42 -25.48
CA LEU A 64 -17.94 1.62 -26.49
C LEU A 64 -17.35 0.21 -26.63
N ASN A 65 -16.11 -0.01 -26.23
CA ASN A 65 -15.48 -1.32 -26.37
C ASN A 65 -15.00 -1.83 -25.01
N LYS A 66 -15.70 -2.85 -24.49
CA LYS A 66 -15.18 -3.64 -23.38
C LYS A 66 -13.79 -4.15 -23.79
N PRO A 67 -12.75 -3.94 -22.97
CA PRO A 67 -11.43 -4.46 -23.26
C PRO A 67 -11.52 -5.96 -23.51
N LEU A 68 -10.90 -6.44 -24.60
CA LEU A 68 -10.87 -7.87 -24.95
C LEU A 68 -10.19 -8.72 -23.87
N PHE A 69 -9.45 -8.07 -22.97
CA PHE A 69 -8.63 -8.70 -21.97
C PHE A 69 -8.69 -7.97 -20.63
N ASN A 70 -8.68 -8.73 -19.54
CA ASN A 70 -8.62 -8.19 -18.18
C ASN A 70 -7.16 -7.96 -17.79
N TYR A 71 -6.60 -6.83 -18.24
CA TYR A 71 -5.20 -6.49 -17.99
C TYR A 71 -4.84 -6.41 -16.50
N ILE A 72 -5.78 -5.98 -15.65
CA ILE A 72 -5.56 -5.81 -14.21
C ILE A 72 -5.28 -7.15 -13.53
N SER A 73 -5.80 -8.26 -14.06
CA SER A 73 -5.53 -9.60 -13.49
C SER A 73 -4.05 -10.01 -13.50
N PHE A 74 -3.21 -9.35 -14.32
CA PHE A 74 -1.76 -9.57 -14.38
C PHE A 74 -1.00 -8.72 -13.37
N SER A 75 -1.64 -7.76 -12.71
CA SER A 75 -0.97 -6.86 -11.77
C SER A 75 -0.48 -7.63 -10.54
N SER A 76 0.82 -7.47 -10.26
CA SER A 76 1.47 -8.04 -9.08
C SER A 76 1.38 -7.11 -7.85
N GLU A 77 0.90 -5.88 -8.05
CA GLU A 77 0.77 -4.83 -7.04
C GLU A 77 -0.52 -4.01 -7.22
N ILE A 78 -1.00 -3.42 -6.12
CA ILE A 78 -1.97 -2.31 -6.16
C ILE A 78 -1.23 -1.06 -5.70
N SER A 79 -0.98 -0.14 -6.63
CA SER A 79 -0.16 1.04 -6.35
C SER A 79 -1.01 2.21 -5.86
N PRO A 80 -0.78 2.74 -4.64
CA PRO A 80 -1.44 3.96 -4.17
C PRO A 80 -0.96 5.20 -4.95
N ASN A 81 0.25 5.16 -5.52
CA ASN A 81 0.73 6.25 -6.35
C ASN A 81 -0.02 6.30 -7.68
N LEU A 82 -0.40 5.15 -8.25
CA LEU A 82 -1.18 5.12 -9.49
C LEU A 82 -2.53 5.82 -9.31
N ILE A 83 -3.27 5.53 -8.24
CA ILE A 83 -4.56 6.18 -7.98
C ILE A 83 -4.41 7.69 -7.71
N ASN A 84 -3.36 8.12 -7.02
CA ASN A 84 -3.05 9.56 -6.87
C ASN A 84 -2.90 10.25 -8.23
N GLU A 85 -2.16 9.62 -9.15
CA GLU A 85 -1.92 10.16 -10.49
C GLU A 85 -3.15 10.12 -11.40
N MET A 86 -4.01 9.11 -11.24
CA MET A 86 -5.33 9.10 -11.88
C MET A 86 -6.19 10.26 -11.38
N GLY A 87 -6.18 10.53 -10.06
CA GLY A 87 -6.88 11.69 -9.49
C GLY A 87 -6.43 13.01 -10.12
N LEU A 88 -5.12 13.23 -10.21
CA LEU A 88 -4.53 14.42 -10.85
C LEU A 88 -4.85 14.54 -12.35
N GLY A 89 -4.96 13.40 -13.04
CA GLY A 89 -5.17 13.37 -14.49
C GLY A 89 -6.63 13.41 -14.93
N LEU A 90 -7.57 13.03 -14.06
CA LEU A 90 -8.99 12.89 -14.40
C LEU A 90 -9.88 13.97 -13.77
N ILE A 91 -9.54 14.47 -12.58
CA ILE A 91 -10.40 15.40 -11.84
C ILE A 91 -10.00 16.84 -12.16
N GLU A 92 -10.88 17.57 -12.84
CA GLU A 92 -10.69 18.98 -13.24
C GLU A 92 -10.90 20.00 -12.10
N GLU A 93 -10.71 19.60 -10.85
CA GLU A 93 -10.84 20.46 -9.67
C GLU A 93 -9.45 20.74 -9.07
N SER A 94 -9.31 21.88 -8.37
CA SER A 94 -8.08 22.16 -7.62
C SER A 94 -7.85 21.10 -6.54
N ILE A 95 -6.63 20.57 -6.45
CA ILE A 95 -6.23 19.49 -5.50
C ILE A 95 -6.59 19.83 -4.05
N CYS A 96 -6.46 21.11 -3.68
CA CYS A 96 -6.73 21.60 -2.32
C CYS A 96 -8.23 21.87 -2.07
N SER A 97 -9.10 21.68 -3.05
CA SER A 97 -10.54 21.94 -2.92
C SER A 97 -11.28 20.74 -2.31
N ASN A 98 -12.34 21.03 -1.54
CA ASN A 98 -13.22 19.98 -1.01
C ASN A 98 -13.85 19.14 -2.14
N LYS A 99 -14.20 19.76 -3.27
CA LYS A 99 -14.74 19.08 -4.45
C LYS A 99 -13.77 18.03 -5.01
N TYR A 100 -12.49 18.37 -5.13
CA TYR A 100 -11.47 17.39 -5.52
C TYR A 100 -11.43 16.22 -4.55
N GLN A 101 -11.41 16.49 -3.25
CA GLN A 101 -11.34 15.45 -2.22
C GLN A 101 -12.57 14.52 -2.23
N GLU A 102 -13.76 15.06 -2.47
CA GLU A 102 -15.00 14.27 -2.63
C GLU A 102 -14.94 13.39 -3.87
N LYS A 103 -14.59 13.95 -5.03
CA LYS A 103 -14.44 13.20 -6.29
C LYS A 103 -13.36 12.13 -6.20
N TYR A 104 -12.23 12.45 -5.56
CA TYR A 104 -11.11 11.54 -5.36
C TYR A 104 -11.51 10.34 -4.52
N LYS A 105 -12.29 10.52 -3.45
CA LYS A 105 -12.78 9.41 -2.62
C LYS A 105 -13.62 8.41 -3.42
N ILE A 106 -14.47 8.91 -4.33
CA ILE A 106 -15.29 8.06 -5.20
C ILE A 106 -14.39 7.28 -6.16
N LEU A 107 -13.43 7.96 -6.81
CA LEU A 107 -12.46 7.33 -7.71
C LEU A 107 -11.64 6.26 -6.99
N GLU A 108 -11.11 6.58 -5.80
CA GLU A 108 -10.30 5.69 -4.97
C GLU A 108 -11.08 4.42 -4.59
N GLN A 109 -12.34 4.57 -4.18
CA GLN A 109 -13.21 3.44 -3.84
C GLN A 109 -13.40 2.49 -5.04
N GLU A 110 -13.76 3.02 -6.21
CA GLU A 110 -14.03 2.20 -7.39
C GLU A 110 -12.73 1.56 -7.94
N TYR A 111 -11.61 2.28 -7.86
CA TYR A 111 -10.28 1.74 -8.18
C TYR A 111 -9.96 0.52 -7.30
N TYR A 112 -10.08 0.63 -5.98
CA TYR A 112 -9.76 -0.52 -5.11
C TYR A 112 -10.73 -1.68 -5.30
N LYS A 113 -12.04 -1.43 -5.51
CA LYS A 113 -12.99 -2.51 -5.85
C LYS A 113 -12.56 -3.24 -7.12
N LEU A 114 -12.14 -2.51 -8.15
CA LEU A 114 -11.68 -3.10 -9.41
C LEU A 114 -10.48 -4.00 -9.19
N PHE A 115 -9.41 -3.50 -8.57
CA PHE A 115 -8.19 -4.27 -8.37
C PHE A 115 -8.42 -5.46 -7.43
N ILE A 116 -9.15 -5.28 -6.33
CA ILE A 116 -9.41 -6.36 -5.37
C ILE A 116 -10.22 -7.50 -5.98
N ASN A 117 -11.18 -7.21 -6.86
CA ASN A 117 -11.98 -8.24 -7.49
C ASN A 117 -11.25 -8.99 -8.61
N ASN A 118 -10.20 -8.40 -9.20
CA ASN A 118 -9.57 -8.94 -10.41
C ASN A 118 -8.16 -9.48 -10.19
N CYS A 119 -7.42 -8.95 -9.22
CA CYS A 119 -6.07 -9.37 -8.94
C CYS A 119 -6.06 -10.64 -8.08
N LYS A 120 -5.35 -11.68 -8.54
CA LYS A 120 -5.27 -12.97 -7.83
C LYS A 120 -3.89 -13.25 -7.23
N ASN A 121 -2.85 -12.57 -7.70
CA ASN A 121 -1.46 -12.86 -7.39
C ASN A 121 -0.72 -11.62 -6.86
N ILE A 122 -1.39 -10.75 -6.10
CA ILE A 122 -0.71 -9.60 -5.51
C ILE A 122 0.26 -10.09 -4.45
N THR A 123 1.52 -9.71 -4.63
CA THR A 123 2.60 -10.03 -3.68
C THR A 123 3.04 -8.82 -2.88
N ASN A 124 2.75 -7.61 -3.38
CA ASN A 124 3.15 -6.36 -2.74
C ASN A 124 1.95 -5.42 -2.63
N PHE A 125 1.64 -4.97 -1.42
CA PHE A 125 0.59 -4.00 -1.18
C PHE A 125 1.00 -2.92 -0.18
N ARG A 126 0.90 -1.66 -0.63
CA ARG A 126 1.09 -0.48 0.22
C ARG A 126 -0.27 0.12 0.55
N TRP A 127 -0.72 -0.08 1.78
CA TRP A 127 -1.96 0.48 2.28
C TRP A 127 -1.78 1.95 2.61
N ASN A 128 -2.28 2.83 1.74
CA ASN A 128 -2.25 4.27 1.93
C ASN A 128 -3.65 4.87 1.70
N THR A 129 -4.62 4.36 2.45
CA THR A 129 -6.03 4.78 2.37
C THR A 129 -6.73 4.50 3.71
N SER A 130 -7.79 5.24 4.02
CA SER A 130 -8.65 4.98 5.17
C SER A 130 -9.81 4.02 4.85
N LEU A 131 -9.96 3.62 3.59
CA LEU A 131 -11.01 2.69 3.17
C LEU A 131 -10.83 1.31 3.83
N PRO A 132 -11.91 0.66 4.31
CA PRO A 132 -11.83 -0.65 4.94
C PRO A 132 -11.72 -1.76 3.90
N LEU A 133 -10.60 -1.80 3.16
CA LEU A 133 -10.40 -2.71 2.01
C LEU A 133 -10.60 -4.19 2.35
N TYR A 134 -10.43 -4.57 3.62
CA TYR A 134 -10.66 -5.93 4.13
C TYR A 134 -12.12 -6.38 4.08
N GLN A 135 -13.05 -5.44 3.96
CA GLN A 135 -14.48 -5.73 3.86
C GLN A 135 -14.93 -5.87 2.41
N TYR A 136 -14.05 -5.59 1.43
CA TYR A 136 -14.45 -5.64 0.04
C TYR A 136 -14.59 -7.10 -0.40
N PRO A 137 -15.59 -7.42 -1.24
CA PRO A 137 -15.66 -8.71 -1.91
C PRO A 137 -14.34 -9.02 -2.61
N GLY A 138 -13.89 -10.28 -2.56
CA GLY A 138 -12.63 -10.70 -3.16
C GLY A 138 -11.37 -10.40 -2.34
N ALA A 139 -11.43 -9.56 -1.29
CA ALA A 139 -10.26 -9.17 -0.50
C ALA A 139 -9.47 -10.36 0.07
N SER A 140 -10.16 -11.36 0.65
CA SER A 140 -9.51 -12.54 1.21
C SER A 140 -8.69 -13.31 0.17
N THR A 141 -9.15 -13.35 -1.09
CA THR A 141 -8.46 -14.02 -2.19
C THR A 141 -7.31 -13.15 -2.71
N CYS A 142 -7.61 -11.90 -3.05
CA CYS A 142 -6.68 -10.90 -3.57
C CYS A 142 -5.45 -10.72 -2.68
N PHE A 143 -5.65 -10.72 -1.37
CA PHE A 143 -4.59 -10.50 -0.39
C PHE A 143 -4.11 -11.80 0.28
N SER A 144 -4.41 -12.99 -0.25
CA SER A 144 -4.02 -14.26 0.39
C SER A 144 -2.52 -14.57 0.32
N GLN A 145 -1.81 -13.95 -0.64
CA GLN A 145 -0.42 -14.24 -0.97
C GLN A 145 0.52 -13.04 -0.79
N LEU A 146 0.14 -12.05 0.04
CA LEU A 146 0.99 -10.89 0.26
C LEU A 146 2.32 -11.32 0.88
N ARG A 147 3.41 -10.99 0.18
CA ARG A 147 4.77 -11.11 0.69
C ARG A 147 5.18 -9.85 1.40
N THR A 148 4.72 -8.68 0.94
CA THR A 148 5.02 -7.37 1.53
C THR A 148 3.73 -6.61 1.85
N LEU A 149 3.57 -6.20 3.11
CA LEU A 149 2.47 -5.35 3.57
C LEU A 149 3.01 -4.08 4.26
N VAL A 150 2.49 -2.92 3.85
CA VAL A 150 2.70 -1.62 4.52
C VAL A 150 1.36 -1.10 5.02
N ALA A 151 1.11 -0.93 6.32
CA ALA A 151 -0.20 -0.46 6.78
C ALA A 151 -0.24 0.22 8.17
N PRO A 152 -1.10 1.25 8.34
CA PRO A 152 -1.69 1.61 9.63
C PRO A 152 -3.01 0.84 9.86
N GLY A 153 -3.15 0.12 10.99
CA GLY A 153 -4.46 -0.30 11.52
C GLY A 153 -5.04 -1.69 11.18
N LEU A 154 -4.26 -2.78 11.06
CA LEU A 154 -4.74 -4.02 10.41
C LEU A 154 -4.37 -5.37 11.05
N ILE A 155 -4.91 -5.63 12.25
CA ILE A 155 -4.84 -6.96 12.89
C ILE A 155 -5.40 -8.06 11.99
N LYS A 156 -6.65 -7.91 11.52
CA LYS A 156 -7.34 -8.95 10.72
C LYS A 156 -6.61 -9.28 9.42
N PHE A 157 -5.93 -8.29 8.82
CA PHE A 157 -5.25 -8.49 7.56
C PHE A 157 -3.96 -9.28 7.70
N ILE A 158 -3.16 -8.95 8.72
CA ILE A 158 -1.94 -9.69 9.05
C ILE A 158 -2.33 -11.13 9.41
N ASP A 159 -3.39 -11.31 10.21
CA ASP A 159 -3.82 -12.65 10.64
C ASP A 159 -4.23 -13.56 9.47
N ASN A 160 -4.85 -13.00 8.43
CA ASN A 160 -5.25 -13.74 7.22
C ASN A 160 -4.07 -14.14 6.31
N GLN A 161 -2.85 -13.63 6.53
CA GLN A 161 -1.71 -13.95 5.68
C GLN A 161 -1.09 -15.30 6.03
N LYS A 162 -0.96 -16.20 5.06
CA LYS A 162 -0.33 -17.53 5.26
C LYS A 162 1.18 -17.52 5.02
N ILE A 163 1.68 -16.64 4.16
CA ILE A 163 3.06 -16.66 3.65
C ILE A 163 3.76 -15.29 3.75
N LEU A 164 3.36 -14.44 4.70
CA LEU A 164 3.90 -13.09 4.84
C LEU A 164 5.39 -13.13 5.17
N GLN A 165 6.22 -12.56 4.29
CA GLN A 165 7.68 -12.56 4.43
C GLN A 165 8.24 -11.20 4.84
N SER A 166 7.53 -10.12 4.54
CA SER A 166 7.94 -8.75 4.77
C SER A 166 6.78 -7.96 5.35
N LEU A 167 7.01 -7.37 6.52
CA LEU A 167 6.03 -6.51 7.17
C LEU A 167 6.66 -5.16 7.48
N TYR A 168 6.06 -4.09 6.97
CA TYR A 168 6.42 -2.73 7.28
C TYR A 168 5.24 -2.04 7.96
N LEU A 169 5.44 -1.60 9.19
CA LEU A 169 4.46 -0.89 9.97
C LEU A 169 4.92 0.56 10.08
N HIS A 170 4.09 1.48 9.61
CA HIS A 170 4.33 2.91 9.70
C HIS A 170 3.06 3.58 10.21
N ASN A 171 3.20 4.38 11.28
CA ASN A 171 2.09 5.18 11.78
C ASN A 171 2.43 6.66 11.64
N SER A 172 1.68 7.35 10.78
CA SER A 172 1.74 8.80 10.63
C SER A 172 0.74 9.53 11.54
N ILE A 173 -0.18 8.80 12.18
CA ILE A 173 -1.31 9.39 12.90
C ILE A 173 -0.96 9.47 14.39
N LYS A 174 -0.85 10.71 14.89
CA LYS A 174 -0.75 10.99 16.32
C LYS A 174 -2.01 10.49 17.03
N GLY A 175 -1.88 9.55 17.96
CA GLY A 175 -2.94 9.21 18.91
C GLY A 175 -3.47 7.76 18.90
N GLU A 176 -2.94 6.86 18.07
CA GLU A 176 -3.36 5.45 18.15
C GLU A 176 -2.80 4.75 19.41
N ARG A 177 -3.70 4.05 20.12
CA ARG A 177 -3.40 3.31 21.35
C ARG A 177 -2.53 2.08 21.07
N LYS A 178 -1.71 1.71 22.07
CA LYS A 178 -1.01 0.42 22.15
C LYS A 178 -1.96 -0.73 21.83
N SER A 179 -1.74 -1.43 20.71
CA SER A 179 -2.53 -2.62 20.36
C SER A 179 -1.78 -3.89 20.76
N ILE A 180 -2.14 -4.46 21.90
CA ILE A 180 -1.65 -5.78 22.36
C ILE A 180 -1.97 -6.85 21.30
N GLN A 181 -3.18 -6.78 20.74
CA GLN A 181 -3.66 -7.69 19.71
C GLN A 181 -2.80 -7.66 18.44
N LEU A 182 -2.31 -6.48 18.02
CA LEU A 182 -1.40 -6.37 16.89
C LEU A 182 -0.07 -7.11 17.17
N SER A 183 0.46 -6.95 18.39
CA SER A 183 1.71 -7.58 18.81
C SER A 183 1.59 -9.11 18.76
N GLU A 184 0.49 -9.66 19.27
CA GLU A 184 0.18 -11.10 19.23
C GLU A 184 -0.02 -11.62 17.82
N THR A 185 -0.63 -10.81 16.97
CA THR A 185 -0.86 -11.20 15.57
C THR A 185 0.45 -11.24 14.78
N ILE A 186 1.37 -10.32 15.04
CA ILE A 186 2.72 -10.37 14.47
C ILE A 186 3.47 -11.60 14.98
N GLU A 187 3.35 -11.90 16.28
CA GLU A 187 3.97 -13.08 16.89
C GLU A 187 3.56 -14.39 16.19
N LYS A 188 2.25 -14.54 15.90
CA LYS A 188 1.73 -15.69 15.13
C LYS A 188 2.33 -15.83 13.73
N LYS A 189 2.83 -14.73 13.14
CA LYS A 189 3.47 -14.70 11.81
C LYS A 189 4.99 -14.65 11.88
N ALA A 190 5.58 -14.63 13.07
CA ALA A 190 7.00 -14.35 13.24
C ALA A 190 7.92 -15.33 12.50
N VAL A 191 7.52 -16.61 12.44
CA VAL A 191 8.29 -17.66 11.77
C VAL A 191 8.38 -17.46 10.25
N THR A 192 7.40 -16.82 9.60
CA THR A 192 7.43 -16.59 8.15
C THR A 192 8.14 -15.29 7.77
N LEU A 193 8.31 -14.37 8.72
CA LEU A 193 8.89 -13.06 8.47
C LEU A 193 10.41 -13.15 8.28
N LYS A 194 10.86 -12.63 7.14
CA LYS A 194 12.25 -12.41 6.76
C LYS A 194 12.63 -10.93 6.85
N ARG A 195 11.67 -10.03 6.68
CA ARG A 195 11.91 -8.58 6.73
C ARG A 195 10.88 -7.93 7.63
N PHE A 196 11.36 -7.13 8.56
CA PHE A 196 10.51 -6.38 9.47
C PHE A 196 10.98 -4.94 9.52
N SER A 197 10.04 -4.02 9.39
CA SER A 197 10.33 -2.60 9.46
C SER A 197 9.25 -1.93 10.31
N LEU A 198 9.67 -1.16 11.30
CA LEU A 198 8.80 -0.48 12.24
C LEU A 198 9.18 0.99 12.29
N GLU A 199 8.24 1.86 11.97
CA GLU A 199 8.42 3.30 11.96
C GLU A 199 7.28 4.00 12.70
N ASN A 200 7.61 4.67 13.81
CA ASN A 200 6.68 5.50 14.58
C ASN A 200 5.40 4.79 15.08
N VAL A 201 5.39 3.46 15.23
CA VAL A 201 4.22 2.70 15.73
C VAL A 201 4.38 2.33 17.20
N LEU A 202 3.37 2.67 18.01
CA LEU A 202 3.34 2.34 19.43
C LEU A 202 2.74 0.93 19.67
N LEU A 203 3.60 -0.07 19.87
CA LEU A 203 3.19 -1.46 20.10
C LEU A 203 4.15 -2.21 21.04
N SER A 204 3.70 -3.33 21.62
CA SER A 204 4.57 -4.16 22.48
C SER A 204 5.49 -5.02 21.62
N LEU A 205 6.80 -4.91 21.84
CA LEU A 205 7.81 -5.68 21.10
C LEU A 205 8.05 -7.09 21.65
N LYS A 206 7.09 -7.64 22.41
CA LYS A 206 7.18 -8.99 23.00
C LYS A 206 7.45 -10.10 21.99
N PHE A 207 7.06 -9.90 20.73
CA PHE A 207 7.24 -10.85 19.65
C PHE A 207 8.63 -10.82 19.01
N LEU A 208 9.49 -9.84 19.34
CA LEU A 208 10.81 -9.71 18.71
C LEU A 208 11.64 -11.00 18.82
N PRO A 209 11.71 -11.70 19.97
CA PRO A 209 12.47 -12.95 20.08
C PRO A 209 11.94 -14.06 19.16
N SER A 210 10.67 -14.00 18.78
CA SER A 210 10.03 -14.98 17.90
C SER A 210 10.42 -14.79 16.42
N LEU A 211 11.03 -13.66 16.04
CA LEU A 211 11.47 -13.34 14.67
C LEU A 211 12.79 -14.03 14.30
N ILE A 212 12.91 -15.33 14.56
CA ILE A 212 14.15 -16.11 14.40
C ILE A 212 14.65 -16.22 12.94
N ASN A 213 13.74 -16.03 11.97
CA ASN A 213 14.04 -16.12 10.54
C ASN A 213 14.34 -14.76 9.88
N LEU A 214 14.49 -13.71 10.68
CA LEU A 214 14.63 -12.35 10.20
C LEU A 214 16.00 -12.13 9.53
N GLU A 215 15.98 -11.71 8.27
CA GLU A 215 17.13 -11.34 7.46
C GLU A 215 17.34 -9.82 7.47
N GLN A 216 16.26 -9.03 7.61
CA GLN A 216 16.33 -7.57 7.65
C GLN A 216 15.44 -6.98 8.75
N LEU A 217 16.03 -6.11 9.56
CA LEU A 217 15.35 -5.36 10.61
C LEU A 217 15.57 -3.85 10.42
N LYS A 218 14.48 -3.08 10.36
CA LYS A 218 14.53 -1.61 10.39
C LYS A 218 13.67 -1.09 11.53
N LEU A 219 14.27 -0.30 12.42
CA LEU A 219 13.58 0.35 13.53
C LEU A 219 13.84 1.85 13.44
N LYS A 220 12.78 2.63 13.32
CA LYS A 220 12.83 4.10 13.35
C LYS A 220 11.78 4.61 14.33
N LEU A 221 12.23 5.24 15.41
CA LEU A 221 11.36 5.68 16.50
C LEU A 221 11.60 7.16 16.78
N GLU A 222 10.81 8.04 16.17
CA GLU A 222 10.96 9.48 16.43
C GLU A 222 10.56 9.82 17.88
N ASN A 223 11.28 10.78 18.48
CA ASN A 223 11.34 11.15 19.91
C ASN A 223 10.02 11.54 20.63
N TYR A 224 8.85 11.29 20.05
CA TYR A 224 7.55 11.66 20.63
C TYR A 224 6.89 10.54 21.46
N CYS A 225 7.53 9.38 21.62
CA CYS A 225 6.98 8.26 22.39
C CYS A 225 7.76 8.03 23.70
N TYR A 226 7.56 8.91 24.68
CA TYR A 226 8.04 8.75 26.07
C TYR A 226 7.40 7.56 26.83
N LEU A 227 6.72 6.63 26.15
CA LEU A 227 6.02 5.52 26.79
C LEU A 227 6.74 4.19 26.58
N SER A 228 7.45 3.83 27.66
CA SER A 228 8.10 2.56 28.01
C SER A 228 9.44 2.26 27.36
N GLU A 229 10.39 3.18 27.56
CA GLU A 229 11.81 2.95 27.33
C GLU A 229 12.37 1.66 27.96
N LYS A 230 11.67 1.08 28.96
CA LYS A 230 12.05 -0.18 29.63
C LYS A 230 11.60 -1.45 28.89
N ASP A 231 10.46 -1.44 28.21
CA ASP A 231 9.87 -2.69 27.67
C ASP A 231 10.57 -3.16 26.40
N TRP A 232 10.83 -2.24 25.48
CA TRP A 232 11.50 -2.55 24.22
C TRP A 232 12.98 -2.95 24.40
N LYS A 233 13.73 -2.26 25.27
CA LYS A 233 15.11 -2.64 25.64
C LYS A 233 15.14 -4.08 26.16
N LYS A 234 14.21 -4.44 27.05
CA LYS A 234 14.06 -5.82 27.56
C LYS A 234 13.91 -6.84 26.42
N TYR A 235 13.01 -6.60 25.47
CA TYR A 235 12.78 -7.57 24.38
C TYR A 235 13.89 -7.60 23.34
N LEU A 236 14.55 -6.46 23.08
CA LEU A 236 15.73 -6.41 22.22
C LEU A 236 16.91 -7.17 22.83
N LEU A 237 17.11 -7.07 24.16
CA LEU A 237 18.21 -7.76 24.86
C LEU A 237 18.08 -9.29 24.83
N ILE A 238 16.84 -9.80 24.86
CA ILE A 238 16.60 -11.26 24.84
C ILE A 238 16.33 -11.79 23.43
N ALA A 239 16.18 -10.93 22.43
CA ALA A 239 15.97 -11.35 21.05
C ALA A 239 17.28 -11.84 20.43
N SER A 240 17.19 -12.95 19.69
CA SER A 240 18.30 -13.48 18.91
C SER A 240 17.87 -13.55 17.45
N PHE A 241 18.65 -12.91 16.56
CA PHE A 241 18.38 -12.87 15.12
C PHE A 241 19.49 -13.58 14.34
N PRO A 242 19.54 -14.93 14.37
CA PRO A 242 20.66 -15.70 13.83
C PRO A 242 20.84 -15.57 12.31
N LYS A 243 19.79 -15.14 11.59
CA LYS A 243 19.81 -14.96 10.12
C LYS A 243 19.95 -13.50 9.69
N LEU A 244 20.14 -12.57 10.63
CA LEU A 244 20.11 -11.14 10.34
C LEU A 244 21.32 -10.72 9.50
N GLN A 245 21.03 -10.11 8.34
CA GLN A 245 22.04 -9.61 7.41
C GLN A 245 22.05 -8.08 7.36
N TYR A 246 20.92 -7.45 7.72
CA TYR A 246 20.77 -6.00 7.69
C TYR A 246 20.02 -5.50 8.91
N LEU A 247 20.66 -4.59 9.64
CA LEU A 247 20.06 -3.85 10.75
C LEU A 247 20.14 -2.36 10.46
N LYS A 248 19.01 -1.68 10.52
CA LYS A 248 18.95 -0.22 10.57
C LYS A 248 18.19 0.19 11.82
N ALA A 249 18.83 0.99 12.65
CA ALA A 249 18.24 1.56 13.84
C ALA A 249 18.43 3.07 13.82
N GLN A 250 17.36 3.83 14.04
CA GLN A 250 17.39 5.29 14.11
C GLN A 250 16.63 5.75 15.34
N TYR A 251 17.20 6.76 16.03
CA TYR A 251 16.61 7.36 17.23
C TYR A 251 16.38 6.35 18.38
N LEU A 252 17.24 5.33 18.47
CA LEU A 252 17.35 4.55 19.71
C LEU A 252 18.00 5.45 20.78
N PRO A 253 17.51 5.47 22.03
CA PRO A 253 18.16 6.21 23.10
C PRO A 253 19.56 5.64 23.29
N PRO A 254 20.57 6.49 23.51
CA PRO A 254 21.92 6.04 23.78
C PRO A 254 21.89 5.12 25.01
N HIS A 255 22.61 4.00 24.92
CA HIS A 255 22.88 3.19 26.11
C HIS A 255 23.75 4.03 27.04
N GLY A 256 23.27 4.27 28.27
CA GLY A 256 24.14 4.71 29.36
C GLY A 256 25.14 3.60 29.64
N VAL A 257 26.42 3.92 29.50
CA VAL A 257 27.55 3.12 30.00
C VAL A 257 27.57 3.25 31.52
#